data_AF-A0A1M3PP99-F1
#
_entry.id   AF-A0A1M3PP99-F1
#
_cell.length_a   1.000
_cell.length_b   1.000
_cell.length_c   1.000
_cell.angle_alpha   90.00
_cell.angle_beta   90.00
_cell.angle_gamma   90.00
#
_symmetry.space_group_name_H-M   'P 1'
#
loop_
_entity.id
_entity.type
_entity.pdbx_description
1 polymer ?
#
loop_
_entity_poly.entity_id
_entity_poly.type
_entity_poly.pdbx_seq_one_letter_code
_entity_poly.pdbx_strand_id
1 'polypeptide(L)'
;MLFGSVQNEALCMVLARRVGLRVAEVITGRAGARSYLLVTRFDRIRHSTAWARLHQEDFCQALGKPPAAKYQRNQTGIPGPSIRDMFDIVRRHAPGPSILRLLDAVILNVLLCNTDAHAKNYSLLLQGRTRVELAPLFDLMCADMWDSVTRNMAQEIGGTNRGDQLTAKYWRRLAEDAQTNPTATLRRVRQWPDRVEREIDAAVTEVRAMPAGDHSMLMAFAEAIRARCRRVRTNLEANAET
;
A
#
# COMPACT_ATOMS: atom_id res chain seq x y z
N MET A 1 -1.79 17.07 12.00
CA MET A 1 -2.57 16.31 11.00
C MET A 1 -2.38 17.01 9.68
N LEU A 2 -2.01 16.28 8.62
CA LEU A 2 -1.70 16.90 7.33
C LEU A 2 -2.98 17.41 6.67
N PHE A 3 -2.90 18.58 6.03
CA PHE A 3 -4.05 19.20 5.37
C PHE A 3 -4.57 18.30 4.24
N GLY A 4 -5.87 18.00 4.24
CA GLY A 4 -6.50 17.08 3.29
C GLY A 4 -6.25 15.58 3.55
N SER A 5 -5.64 15.19 4.67
CA SER A 5 -5.32 13.78 4.97
C SER A 5 -6.52 12.83 4.96
N VAL A 6 -7.69 13.25 5.45
CA VAL A 6 -8.92 12.43 5.43
C VAL A 6 -9.33 12.05 4.00
N GLN A 7 -9.38 13.03 3.10
CA GLN A 7 -9.72 12.79 1.69
C GLN A 7 -8.60 12.07 0.93
N ASN A 8 -7.34 12.30 1.30
CA ASN A 8 -6.20 11.58 0.73
C ASN A 8 -6.30 10.07 1.02
N GLU A 9 -6.39 9.71 2.31
CA GLU A 9 -6.46 8.30 2.71
C GLU A 9 -7.73 7.64 2.17
N ALA A 10 -8.87 8.34 2.20
CA ALA A 10 -10.10 7.86 1.57
C ALA A 10 -9.90 7.57 0.06
N LEU A 11 -9.29 8.49 -0.69
CA LEU A 11 -9.02 8.31 -2.12
C LEU A 11 -8.15 7.09 -2.37
N CYS A 12 -7.04 6.97 -1.65
CA CYS A 12 -6.10 5.86 -1.81
C CYS A 12 -6.73 4.52 -1.46
N MET A 13 -7.50 4.45 -0.36
CA MET A 13 -8.19 3.23 0.08
C MET A 13 -9.32 2.83 -0.88
N VAL A 14 -10.13 3.79 -1.35
CA VAL A 14 -11.18 3.56 -2.35
C VAL A 14 -10.59 3.11 -3.69
N LEU A 15 -9.54 3.78 -4.16
CA LEU A 15 -8.85 3.43 -5.39
C LEU A 15 -8.26 2.02 -5.32
N ALA A 16 -7.60 1.68 -4.21
CA ALA A 16 -7.06 0.35 -3.97
C ALA A 16 -8.14 -0.74 -4.07
N ARG A 17 -9.32 -0.52 -3.47
CA ARG A 17 -10.47 -1.43 -3.59
C ARG A 17 -10.97 -1.53 -5.03
N ARG A 18 -11.10 -0.40 -5.73
CA ARG A 18 -11.58 -0.34 -7.13
C ARG A 18 -10.68 -1.08 -8.11
N VAL A 19 -9.36 -1.04 -7.92
CA VAL A 19 -8.41 -1.83 -8.73
C VAL A 19 -8.33 -3.32 -8.31
N GLY A 20 -9.19 -3.76 -7.39
CA GLY A 20 -9.39 -5.16 -7.03
C GLY A 20 -8.57 -5.65 -5.84
N LEU A 21 -7.99 -4.77 -5.03
CA LEU A 21 -7.29 -5.18 -3.81
C LEU A 21 -8.26 -5.39 -2.63
N ARG A 22 -7.84 -6.26 -1.71
CA ARG A 22 -8.47 -6.38 -0.39
C ARG A 22 -8.00 -5.22 0.46
N VAL A 23 -8.92 -4.36 0.88
CA VAL A 23 -8.64 -3.13 1.62
C VAL A 23 -9.67 -3.01 2.75
N ALA A 24 -9.28 -2.44 3.88
CA ALA A 24 -10.22 -2.09 4.93
C ALA A 24 -11.27 -1.12 4.38
N GLU A 25 -12.55 -1.35 4.69
CA GLU A 25 -13.61 -0.46 4.25
C GLU A 25 -13.48 0.90 4.95
N VAL A 26 -13.71 1.97 4.19
CA VAL A 26 -13.62 3.34 4.70
C VAL A 26 -14.82 4.17 4.29
N ILE A 27 -15.20 5.10 5.18
CA ILE A 27 -16.16 6.16 4.90
C ILE A 27 -15.67 7.45 5.58
N THR A 28 -15.73 8.58 4.87
CA THR A 28 -15.42 9.89 5.48
C THR A 28 -16.67 10.45 6.15
N GLY A 29 -16.51 11.10 7.30
CA GLY A 29 -17.62 11.74 8.00
C GLY A 29 -17.24 13.05 8.66
N ARG A 30 -18.21 13.68 9.33
CA ARG A 30 -18.03 14.95 10.05
C ARG A 30 -18.48 14.83 11.50
N ALA A 31 -17.67 15.39 12.40
CA ALA A 31 -18.02 15.65 13.79
C ALA A 31 -17.90 17.17 14.02
N GLY A 32 -19.02 17.87 13.94
CA GLY A 32 -19.04 19.34 13.83
C GLY A 32 -18.26 19.81 12.60
N ALA A 33 -17.28 20.70 12.79
CA ALA A 33 -16.45 21.22 11.72
C ALA A 33 -15.30 20.28 11.29
N ARG A 34 -15.05 19.19 12.00
CA ARG A 34 -13.92 18.29 11.75
C ARG A 34 -14.32 17.10 10.90
N SER A 35 -13.62 16.90 9.79
CA SER A 35 -13.71 15.67 9.00
C SER A 35 -12.95 14.53 9.70
N TYR A 36 -13.45 13.31 9.56
CA TYR A 36 -12.78 12.09 10.02
C TYR A 36 -12.85 11.00 8.95
N LEU A 37 -11.95 10.03 9.04
CA LEU A 37 -12.04 8.77 8.32
C LEU A 37 -12.47 7.68 9.29
N LEU A 38 -13.58 7.00 8.99
CA LEU A 38 -14.02 5.82 9.72
C LEU A 38 -13.56 4.59 8.94
N VAL A 39 -12.76 3.74 9.60
CA VAL A 39 -12.19 2.53 9.01
C VAL A 39 -12.79 1.30 9.71
N THR A 40 -13.42 0.42 8.93
CA THR A 40 -13.95 -0.84 9.45
C THR A 40 -12.79 -1.78 9.81
N ARG A 41 -12.73 -2.17 11.08
CA ARG A 41 -11.71 -3.11 11.56
C ARG A 41 -11.91 -4.51 10.99
N PHE A 42 -10.93 -5.00 10.24
CA PHE A 42 -10.95 -6.35 9.66
C PHE A 42 -10.53 -7.46 10.63
N ASP A 43 -10.02 -7.11 11.82
CA ASP A 43 -9.70 -8.03 12.91
C ASP A 43 -10.87 -8.22 13.89
N ARG A 44 -12.08 -7.84 13.46
CA ARG A 44 -13.35 -8.01 14.19
C ARG A 44 -14.35 -8.72 13.29
N ILE A 45 -14.90 -9.82 13.78
CA ILE A 45 -15.94 -10.60 13.08
C ILE A 45 -17.20 -10.54 13.93
N ARG A 46 -18.32 -10.15 13.32
CA ARG A 46 -19.61 -10.14 13.99
C ARG A 46 -20.26 -11.51 13.88
N HIS A 47 -20.55 -12.13 15.01
CA HIS A 47 -21.33 -13.35 15.12
C HIS A 47 -22.67 -13.01 15.78
N SER A 48 -23.73 -12.88 14.98
CA SER A 48 -25.05 -12.43 15.46
C SER A 48 -24.94 -11.11 16.24
N THR A 49 -25.09 -11.15 17.57
CA THR A 49 -25.04 -10.01 18.48
C THR A 49 -23.66 -9.75 19.09
N ALA A 50 -22.71 -10.68 18.95
CA ALA A 50 -21.39 -10.61 19.58
C ALA A 50 -20.27 -10.31 18.59
N TRP A 51 -19.20 -9.68 19.08
CA TRP A 51 -17.97 -9.45 18.33
C TRP A 51 -16.88 -10.42 18.75
N ALA A 52 -16.39 -11.22 17.81
CA ALA A 52 -15.18 -11.99 17.98
C ALA A 52 -13.96 -11.19 17.51
N ARG A 53 -12.83 -11.40 18.19
CA ARG A 53 -11.52 -10.86 17.78
C ARG A 53 -10.82 -11.88 16.92
N LEU A 54 -10.27 -11.42 15.81
CA LEU A 54 -9.36 -12.20 15.00
C LEU A 54 -7.93 -11.79 15.36
N HIS A 55 -7.02 -12.75 15.56
CA HIS A 55 -5.63 -12.43 15.86
C HIS A 55 -4.96 -11.85 14.62
N GLN A 56 -4.21 -10.77 14.83
CA GLN A 56 -3.51 -10.02 13.79
C GLN A 56 -2.09 -9.74 14.26
N GLU A 57 -1.13 -9.90 13.35
CA GLU A 57 0.25 -9.47 13.55
C GLU A 57 0.70 -8.61 12.38
N ASP A 58 1.36 -7.48 12.68
CA ASP A 58 2.10 -6.74 11.66
C ASP A 58 3.44 -7.41 11.33
N PHE A 59 4.11 -7.01 10.25
CA PHE A 59 5.36 -7.68 9.86
C PHE A 59 6.53 -7.41 10.80
N CYS A 60 6.50 -6.36 11.64
CA CYS A 60 7.49 -6.25 12.70
C CYS A 60 7.28 -7.34 13.74
N GLN A 61 6.03 -7.56 14.17
CA GLN A 61 5.70 -8.61 15.14
C GLN A 61 6.03 -10.00 14.60
N ALA A 62 5.59 -10.31 13.38
CA ALA A 62 5.82 -11.62 12.75
C ALA A 62 7.32 -11.95 12.56
N LEU A 63 8.18 -10.93 12.50
CA LEU A 63 9.64 -11.06 12.36
C LEU A 63 10.41 -10.77 13.65
N GLY A 64 9.72 -10.60 14.79
CA GLY A 64 10.34 -10.33 16.08
C GLY A 64 11.11 -9.00 16.14
N LYS A 65 10.71 -8.00 15.36
CA LYS A 65 11.34 -6.67 15.31
C LYS A 65 10.63 -5.69 16.27
N PRO A 66 11.39 -4.82 16.97
CA PRO A 66 10.78 -3.82 17.83
C PRO A 66 9.99 -2.77 17.01
N PRO A 67 8.94 -2.15 17.58
CA PRO A 67 8.13 -1.16 16.86
C PRO A 67 8.93 0.03 16.31
N ALA A 68 10.02 0.42 16.98
CA ALA A 68 10.89 1.51 16.55
C ALA A 68 11.64 1.20 15.24
N ALA A 69 11.87 -0.09 14.94
CA ALA A 69 12.53 -0.55 13.72
C ALA A 69 11.52 -0.82 12.58
N LYS A 70 10.44 -0.03 12.47
CA LYS A 70 9.40 -0.25 11.45
C LYS A 70 9.85 0.02 10.01
N TYR A 71 10.78 0.96 9.83
CA TYR A 71 11.37 1.28 8.53
C TYR A 71 12.59 0.40 8.27
N GLN A 72 12.77 -0.05 7.03
CA GLN A 72 13.93 -0.84 6.63
C GLN A 72 15.24 -0.09 6.92
N ARG A 73 15.30 1.20 6.56
CA ARG A 73 16.38 2.13 6.97
C ARG A 73 15.88 3.03 8.10
N ASN A 74 16.57 3.00 9.23
CA ASN A 74 16.22 3.79 10.40
C ASN A 74 17.48 4.07 11.25
N GLN A 75 17.34 4.89 12.29
CA GLN A 75 18.43 5.29 13.19
C GLN A 75 18.49 4.47 14.49
N THR A 76 17.73 3.38 14.61
CA THR A 76 17.62 2.59 15.85
C THR A 76 18.76 1.59 16.05
N GLY A 77 19.63 1.42 15.05
CA GLY A 77 20.67 0.38 15.03
C GLY A 77 20.16 -1.02 14.68
N ILE A 78 18.84 -1.22 14.60
CA ILE A 78 18.22 -2.49 14.20
C ILE A 78 17.53 -2.28 12.84
N PRO A 79 17.93 -2.99 11.76
CA PRO A 79 17.23 -2.89 10.50
C PRO A 79 15.81 -3.44 10.64
N GLY A 80 14.85 -2.69 10.11
CA GLY A 80 13.48 -3.12 10.01
C GLY A 80 13.29 -4.21 8.95
N PRO A 81 12.12 -4.86 8.90
CA PRO A 81 11.81 -5.83 7.86
C PRO A 81 11.96 -5.23 6.46
N SER A 82 12.69 -5.95 5.60
CA SER A 82 12.77 -5.68 4.16
C SER A 82 11.61 -6.34 3.41
N ILE A 83 11.42 -5.96 2.15
CA ILE A 83 10.49 -6.66 1.23
C ILE A 83 10.83 -8.16 1.14
N ARG A 84 12.10 -8.54 1.07
CA ARG A 84 12.49 -9.96 1.04
C ARG A 84 11.96 -10.71 2.26
N ASP A 85 12.16 -10.15 3.45
CA ASP A 85 11.68 -10.75 4.70
C ASP A 85 10.15 -10.91 4.70
N MET A 86 9.44 -9.91 4.19
CA MET A 86 7.98 -9.94 4.06
C MET A 86 7.52 -11.05 3.11
N PHE A 87 8.13 -11.18 1.93
CA PHE A 87 7.79 -12.24 0.97
C PHE A 87 8.12 -13.64 1.53
N ASP A 88 9.21 -13.78 2.27
CA ASP A 88 9.60 -15.06 2.87
C ASP A 88 8.64 -15.52 3.96
N ILE A 89 8.10 -14.60 4.78
CA ILE A 89 7.06 -14.91 5.76
C ILE A 89 5.76 -15.34 5.05
N VAL A 90 5.33 -14.58 4.04
CA VAL A 90 4.11 -14.91 3.28
C VAL A 90 4.26 -16.27 2.60
N ARG A 91 5.41 -16.57 2.01
CA ARG A 91 5.68 -17.86 1.36
C ARG A 91 5.63 -19.04 2.32
N ARG A 92 6.15 -18.86 3.53
CA ARG A 92 6.22 -19.92 4.54
C ARG A 92 4.87 -20.22 5.18
N HIS A 93 4.03 -19.20 5.37
CA HIS A 93 2.86 -19.33 6.23
C HIS A 93 1.51 -19.12 5.52
N ALA A 94 1.45 -18.31 4.47
CA ALA A 94 0.20 -17.98 3.79
C ALA A 94 0.01 -18.75 2.48
N PRO A 95 -1.24 -18.90 1.98
CA PRO A 95 -1.52 -19.55 0.70
C PRO A 95 -0.81 -18.85 -0.45
N GLY A 96 -0.37 -19.62 -1.46
CA GLY A 96 0.36 -19.14 -2.64
C GLY A 96 -0.17 -17.85 -3.29
N PRO A 97 -1.50 -17.65 -3.46
CA PRO A 97 -2.05 -16.39 -4.00
C PRO A 97 -1.67 -15.13 -3.21
N SER A 98 -1.31 -15.27 -1.93
CA SER A 98 -0.89 -14.15 -1.07
C SER A 98 0.41 -13.49 -1.53
N ILE A 99 1.28 -14.23 -2.23
CA ILE A 99 2.50 -13.67 -2.84
C ILE A 99 2.14 -12.61 -3.89
N LEU A 100 1.18 -12.91 -4.76
CA LEU A 100 0.72 -11.95 -5.76
C LEU A 100 -0.02 -10.78 -5.12
N ARG A 101 -0.80 -11.02 -4.06
CA ARG A 101 -1.47 -9.94 -3.31
C ARG A 101 -0.47 -8.98 -2.67
N LEU A 102 0.62 -9.51 -2.10
CA LEU A 102 1.68 -8.68 -1.54
C LEU A 102 2.42 -7.89 -2.63
N LEU A 103 2.74 -8.53 -3.75
CA LEU A 103 3.34 -7.86 -4.91
C LEU A 103 2.47 -6.72 -5.42
N ASP A 104 1.17 -6.96 -5.55
CA ASP A 104 0.22 -5.94 -5.98
C ASP A 104 0.13 -4.76 -5.01
N ALA A 105 0.17 -5.03 -3.70
CA ALA A 105 0.21 -3.99 -2.68
C ALA A 105 1.49 -3.14 -2.80
N VAL A 106 2.65 -3.77 -3.02
CA VAL A 106 3.93 -3.07 -3.23
C VAL A 106 3.88 -2.20 -4.47
N ILE A 107 3.36 -2.72 -5.59
CA ILE A 107 3.21 -1.96 -6.84
C ILE A 107 2.29 -0.76 -6.62
N LEU A 108 1.14 -0.96 -5.99
CA LEU A 108 0.21 0.12 -5.72
C LEU A 108 0.83 1.20 -4.81
N ASN A 109 1.55 0.83 -3.75
CA ASN A 109 2.21 1.80 -2.88
C ASN A 109 3.20 2.69 -3.64
N VAL A 110 3.92 2.14 -4.63
CA VAL A 110 4.78 2.95 -5.51
C VAL A 110 3.97 3.92 -6.37
N LEU A 111 2.85 3.48 -6.95
CA LEU A 111 1.96 4.30 -7.78
C LEU A 111 1.23 5.38 -6.99
N LEU A 112 0.93 5.12 -5.72
CA LEU A 112 0.33 6.10 -4.82
C LEU A 112 1.34 7.12 -4.28
N CYS A 113 2.65 6.90 -4.46
CA CYS A 113 3.67 7.62 -3.68
C CYS A 113 3.41 7.46 -2.16
N ASN A 114 3.06 6.25 -1.73
CA ASN A 114 2.88 5.94 -0.31
C ASN A 114 4.25 5.70 0.33
N THR A 115 4.83 6.78 0.83
CA THR A 115 6.20 6.80 1.36
C THR A 115 6.28 6.27 2.78
N ASP A 116 5.13 6.11 3.46
CA ASP A 116 5.04 5.54 4.81
C ASP A 116 4.61 4.06 4.81
N ALA A 117 4.65 3.38 3.66
CA ALA A 117 4.35 1.95 3.53
C ALA A 117 5.42 1.04 4.16
N HIS A 118 5.64 1.18 5.46
CA HIS A 118 6.62 0.45 6.27
C HIS A 118 6.06 -0.90 6.76
N ALA A 119 6.89 -1.71 7.43
CA ALA A 119 6.53 -3.09 7.80
C ALA A 119 5.28 -3.21 8.70
N LYS A 120 4.97 -2.18 9.49
CA LYS A 120 3.75 -2.17 10.32
C LYS A 120 2.43 -1.96 9.54
N ASN A 121 2.52 -1.49 8.29
CA ASN A 121 1.36 -1.22 7.42
C ASN A 121 1.03 -2.41 6.50
N TYR A 122 1.63 -3.55 6.80
CA TYR A 122 1.24 -4.85 6.28
C TYR A 122 0.94 -5.72 7.50
N SER A 123 -0.07 -6.58 7.41
CA SER A 123 -0.42 -7.49 8.50
C SER A 123 -0.84 -8.85 8.00
N LEU A 124 -0.74 -9.82 8.89
CA LEU A 124 -1.20 -11.18 8.73
C LEU A 124 -2.37 -11.42 9.70
N LEU A 125 -3.40 -12.10 9.21
CA LEU A 125 -4.49 -12.61 10.02
C LEU A 125 -4.24 -14.06 10.36
N LEU A 126 -4.27 -14.39 11.65
CA LEU A 126 -4.09 -15.74 12.16
C LEU A 126 -5.45 -16.30 12.59
N GLN A 127 -5.94 -17.28 11.83
CA GLN A 127 -7.19 -17.97 12.08
C GLN A 127 -6.91 -19.38 12.62
N GLY A 128 -7.19 -19.58 13.91
CA GLY A 128 -6.84 -20.81 14.60
C GLY A 128 -5.33 -21.05 14.61
N ARG A 129 -4.91 -22.31 14.57
CA ARG A 129 -3.49 -22.69 14.67
C ARG A 129 -2.77 -22.82 13.32
N THR A 130 -3.50 -22.84 12.20
CA THR A 130 -2.96 -23.29 10.91
C THR A 130 -3.21 -22.34 9.74
N ARG A 131 -4.17 -21.41 9.85
CA ARG A 131 -4.55 -20.56 8.72
C ARG A 131 -3.98 -19.16 8.90
N VAL A 132 -3.07 -18.79 8.00
CA VAL A 132 -2.50 -17.44 7.91
C VAL A 132 -2.94 -16.82 6.59
N GLU A 133 -3.38 -15.57 6.63
CA GLU A 133 -3.67 -14.80 5.42
C GLU A 133 -3.07 -13.41 5.48
N LEU A 134 -2.68 -12.87 4.33
CA LEU A 134 -2.43 -11.43 4.23
C LEU A 134 -3.73 -10.67 4.54
N ALA A 135 -3.66 -9.76 5.51
CA ALA A 135 -4.77 -8.89 5.91
C ALA A 135 -5.17 -7.95 4.75
N PRO A 136 -6.40 -7.40 4.77
CA PRO A 136 -6.72 -6.25 3.94
C PRO A 136 -5.72 -5.11 4.14
N LEU A 137 -5.41 -4.37 3.07
CA LEU A 137 -4.56 -3.18 3.16
C LEU A 137 -5.27 -2.09 3.97
N PHE A 138 -4.47 -1.27 4.64
CA PHE A 138 -4.89 -0.14 5.43
C PHE A 138 -3.78 0.92 5.42
N ASP A 139 -4.09 2.13 5.88
CA ASP A 139 -3.10 3.23 5.98
C ASP A 139 -2.40 3.51 4.64
N LEU A 140 -3.22 3.65 3.59
CA LEU A 140 -2.77 4.00 2.24
C LEU A 140 -2.93 5.50 2.03
N MET A 141 -1.85 6.20 1.69
CA MET A 141 -1.90 7.64 1.43
C MET A 141 -0.91 8.05 0.34
N CYS A 142 -1.20 9.17 -0.33
CA CYS A 142 -0.30 9.80 -1.30
C CYS A 142 0.50 10.93 -0.65
N ALA A 143 1.81 10.77 -0.51
CA ALA A 143 2.65 11.76 0.17
C ALA A 143 3.04 12.97 -0.72
N ASP A 144 2.82 12.89 -2.03
CA ASP A 144 3.47 13.77 -3.01
C ASP A 144 3.10 15.26 -2.86
N MET A 145 1.93 15.55 -2.30
CA MET A 145 1.39 16.91 -2.15
C MET A 145 1.86 17.64 -0.88
N TRP A 146 2.67 17.00 -0.04
CA TRP A 146 3.17 17.61 1.19
C TRP A 146 4.69 17.77 1.11
N ASP A 147 5.17 19.00 0.91
CA ASP A 147 6.61 19.28 0.74
C ASP A 147 7.47 18.90 1.96
N SER A 148 6.86 18.89 3.15
CA SER A 148 7.51 18.46 4.39
C SER A 148 7.61 16.93 4.55
N VAL A 149 6.99 16.16 3.65
CA VAL A 149 6.99 14.70 3.66
C VAL A 149 7.93 14.18 2.59
N THR A 150 8.78 13.21 2.95
CA THR A 150 9.70 12.60 1.99
C THR A 150 8.94 11.88 0.88
N ARG A 151 9.51 11.93 -0.34
CA ARG A 151 9.05 11.16 -1.52
C ARG A 151 9.77 9.81 -1.66
N ASN A 152 10.68 9.49 -0.74
CA ASN A 152 11.39 8.21 -0.72
C ASN A 152 10.51 7.15 -0.06
N MET A 153 10.48 5.95 -0.64
CA MET A 153 9.70 4.82 -0.14
C MET A 153 10.25 4.32 1.21
N ALA A 154 9.37 3.90 2.12
CA ALA A 154 9.76 3.24 3.37
C ALA A 154 10.49 1.90 3.17
N GLN A 155 10.18 1.22 2.07
CA GLN A 155 10.75 -0.07 1.66
C GLN A 155 11.56 0.10 0.38
N GLU A 156 12.70 -0.57 0.29
CA GLU A 156 13.50 -0.59 -0.93
C GLU A 156 12.90 -1.52 -1.98
N ILE A 157 12.89 -1.05 -3.22
CA ILE A 157 12.50 -1.83 -4.40
C ILE A 157 13.78 -2.13 -5.20
N GLY A 158 14.27 -3.36 -5.12
CA GLY A 158 15.46 -3.80 -5.87
C GLY A 158 16.74 -3.02 -5.52
N GLY A 159 16.86 -2.56 -4.28
CA GLY A 159 18.02 -1.84 -3.75
C GLY A 159 17.96 -0.31 -3.84
N THR A 160 16.81 0.29 -4.18
CA THR A 160 16.60 1.74 -4.08
C THR A 160 15.28 2.07 -3.40
N ASN A 161 15.25 3.16 -2.63
CA ASN A 161 14.02 3.74 -2.08
C ASN A 161 13.54 4.98 -2.88
N ARG A 162 14.26 5.36 -3.94
CA ARG A 162 13.89 6.44 -4.86
C ARG A 162 12.78 5.96 -5.79
N GLY A 163 11.53 6.02 -5.32
CA GLY A 163 10.39 5.46 -6.05
C GLY A 163 10.14 6.11 -7.42
N ASP A 164 10.59 7.34 -7.61
CA ASP A 164 10.55 8.10 -8.87
C ASP A 164 11.55 7.60 -9.92
N GLN A 165 12.56 6.83 -9.51
CA GLN A 165 13.66 6.34 -10.35
C GLN A 165 13.56 4.84 -10.66
N LEU A 166 12.43 4.20 -10.32
CA LEU A 166 12.25 2.77 -10.50
C LEU A 166 12.09 2.41 -11.98
N THR A 167 13.17 1.90 -12.56
CA THR A 167 13.23 1.31 -13.91
C THR A 167 13.01 -0.20 -13.89
N ALA A 168 12.92 -0.82 -15.07
CA ALA A 168 12.73 -2.27 -15.20
C ALA A 168 13.77 -3.11 -14.44
N LYS A 169 15.03 -2.62 -14.36
CA LYS A 169 16.11 -3.28 -13.61
C LYS A 169 15.78 -3.48 -12.13
N TYR A 170 15.22 -2.46 -11.47
CA TYR A 170 14.88 -2.53 -10.05
C TYR A 170 13.72 -3.49 -9.80
N TRP A 171 12.73 -3.53 -10.70
CA TRP A 171 11.62 -4.48 -10.61
C TRP A 171 12.05 -5.93 -10.86
N ARG A 172 13.03 -6.17 -11.75
CA ARG A 172 13.64 -7.51 -11.90
C ARG A 172 14.35 -7.95 -10.62
N ARG A 173 15.14 -7.06 -10.02
CA ARG A 173 15.79 -7.32 -8.71
C ARG A 173 14.78 -7.56 -7.60
N LEU A 174 13.71 -6.76 -7.52
CA LEU A 174 12.61 -7.05 -6.59
C LEU A 174 12.01 -8.43 -6.86
N ALA A 175 11.86 -8.83 -8.12
CA ALA A 175 11.34 -10.16 -8.44
C ALA A 175 12.27 -11.28 -7.93
N GLU A 176 13.59 -11.10 -8.03
CA GLU A 176 14.60 -12.00 -7.46
C GLU A 176 14.53 -12.01 -5.92
N ASP A 177 14.45 -10.84 -5.28
CA ASP A 177 14.29 -10.69 -3.83
C ASP A 177 13.03 -11.40 -3.33
N ALA A 178 11.94 -11.23 -4.07
CA ALA A 178 10.64 -11.80 -3.80
C ALA A 178 10.51 -13.25 -4.30
N GLN A 179 11.53 -13.86 -4.92
CA GLN A 179 11.47 -15.19 -5.55
C GLN A 179 10.22 -15.39 -6.43
N THR A 180 9.94 -14.41 -7.28
CA THR A 180 8.87 -14.42 -8.29
C THR A 180 9.47 -14.43 -9.70
N ASN A 181 8.69 -14.78 -10.71
CA ASN A 181 9.17 -14.76 -12.10
C ASN A 181 9.39 -13.30 -12.58
N PRO A 182 10.62 -12.87 -12.95
CA PRO A 182 10.90 -11.48 -13.30
C PRO A 182 10.09 -10.95 -14.49
N THR A 183 9.88 -11.77 -15.52
CA THR A 183 9.09 -11.39 -16.70
C THR A 183 7.62 -11.18 -16.36
N ALA A 184 7.04 -12.09 -15.56
CA ALA A 184 5.66 -11.96 -15.10
C ALA A 184 5.48 -10.76 -14.17
N THR A 185 6.44 -10.52 -13.27
CA THR A 185 6.45 -9.35 -12.39
C THR A 185 6.51 -8.06 -13.18
N LEU A 186 7.43 -7.92 -14.15
CA LEU A 186 7.49 -6.74 -15.01
C LEU A 186 6.22 -6.51 -15.82
N ARG A 187 5.66 -7.58 -16.42
CA ARG A 187 4.38 -7.48 -17.13
C ARG A 187 3.28 -6.97 -16.22
N ARG A 188 3.23 -7.46 -14.98
CA ARG A 188 2.28 -7.01 -13.97
C ARG A 188 2.48 -5.53 -13.67
N VAL A 189 3.70 -5.10 -13.32
CA VAL A 189 4.04 -3.69 -13.04
C VAL A 189 3.60 -2.77 -14.19
N ARG A 190 3.81 -3.17 -15.46
CA ARG A 190 3.38 -2.41 -16.64
C ARG A 190 1.87 -2.24 -16.76
N GLN A 191 1.08 -3.21 -16.30
CA GLN A 191 -0.39 -3.19 -16.39
C GLN A 191 -1.04 -2.33 -15.30
N TRP A 192 -0.37 -2.12 -14.17
CA TRP A 192 -0.93 -1.45 -13.00
C TRP A 192 -1.26 0.03 -13.21
N PRO A 193 -0.42 0.85 -13.87
CA PRO A 193 -0.77 2.23 -14.23
C PRO A 193 -2.12 2.35 -14.94
N ASP A 194 -2.39 1.49 -15.93
CA ASP A 194 -3.65 1.52 -16.70
C ASP A 194 -4.86 1.08 -15.87
N ARG A 195 -4.66 0.23 -14.85
CA ARG A 195 -5.72 -0.13 -13.90
C ARG A 195 -6.06 1.05 -12.99
N VAL A 196 -5.04 1.73 -12.47
CA VAL A 196 -5.20 2.89 -11.59
C VAL A 196 -5.87 4.04 -12.35
N GLU A 197 -5.39 4.38 -13.54
CA GLU A 197 -5.94 5.51 -14.30
C GLU A 197 -7.39 5.29 -14.73
N ARG A 198 -7.81 4.06 -15.01
CA ARG A 198 -9.21 3.74 -15.31
C ARG A 198 -10.15 3.97 -14.13
N GLU A 199 -9.68 3.79 -12.90
CA GLU A 199 -10.52 3.82 -11.70
C GLU A 199 -10.44 5.14 -10.92
N ILE A 200 -9.45 5.99 -11.21
CA ILE A 200 -9.15 7.15 -10.35
C ILE A 200 -10.27 8.20 -10.32
N ASP A 201 -10.92 8.48 -11.45
CA ASP A 201 -12.04 9.43 -11.49
C ASP A 201 -13.25 8.88 -10.74
N ALA A 202 -13.52 7.58 -10.88
CA ALA A 202 -14.60 6.93 -10.13
C ALA A 202 -14.30 6.90 -8.62
N ALA A 203 -13.04 6.74 -8.23
CA ALA A 203 -12.61 6.83 -6.83
C ALA A 203 -12.82 8.25 -6.26
N VAL A 204 -12.47 9.29 -7.02
CA VAL A 204 -12.72 10.69 -6.64
C VAL A 204 -14.21 10.95 -6.46
N THR A 205 -15.04 10.55 -7.43
CA THR A 205 -16.50 10.72 -7.35
C THR A 205 -17.07 10.03 -6.12
N GLU A 206 -16.60 8.82 -5.81
CA GLU A 206 -17.06 8.10 -4.63
C GLU A 206 -16.66 8.79 -3.32
N VAL A 207 -15.41 9.27 -3.19
CA VAL A 207 -14.98 10.00 -1.99
C VAL A 207 -15.75 11.30 -1.82
N ARG A 208 -16.04 12.03 -2.91
CA ARG A 208 -16.86 13.24 -2.87
C ARG A 208 -18.29 12.99 -2.38
N ALA A 209 -18.82 11.82 -2.68
CA ALA A 209 -20.17 11.42 -2.27
C ALA A 209 -20.26 10.97 -0.81
N MET A 210 -19.13 10.78 -0.12
CA MET A 210 -19.12 10.43 1.30
C MET A 210 -19.54 11.61 2.19
N PRO A 211 -20.02 11.36 3.42
CA PRO A 211 -20.54 12.40 4.31
C PRO A 211 -19.59 13.57 4.64
N ALA A 212 -18.26 13.42 4.54
CA ALA A 212 -17.36 14.58 4.71
C ALA A 212 -17.37 15.55 3.52
N GLY A 213 -17.81 15.09 2.35
CA GLY A 213 -17.85 15.85 1.11
C GLY A 213 -16.46 16.08 0.50
N ASP A 214 -16.44 16.98 -0.49
CA ASP A 214 -15.23 17.33 -1.24
C ASP A 214 -14.18 18.05 -0.36
N HIS A 215 -12.96 18.12 -0.88
CA HIS A 215 -11.85 18.88 -0.31
C HIS A 215 -10.99 19.45 -1.43
N SER A 216 -10.46 20.67 -1.24
CA SER A 216 -9.66 21.38 -2.27
C SER A 216 -8.47 20.57 -2.79
N MET A 217 -7.86 19.76 -1.92
CA MET A 217 -6.72 18.89 -2.26
C MET A 217 -7.08 17.58 -2.99
N LEU A 218 -8.36 17.16 -3.02
CA LEU A 218 -8.72 15.83 -3.51
C LEU A 218 -8.27 15.59 -4.96
N MET A 219 -8.54 16.56 -5.84
CA MET A 219 -8.08 16.49 -7.23
C MET A 219 -6.56 16.55 -7.37
N ALA A 220 -5.87 17.26 -6.49
CA ALA A 220 -4.42 17.35 -6.51
C ALA A 220 -3.77 15.99 -6.17
N PHE A 221 -4.31 15.27 -5.19
CA PHE A 221 -3.87 13.89 -4.91
C PHE A 221 -4.12 12.96 -6.10
N ALA A 222 -5.28 13.06 -6.74
CA ALA A 222 -5.58 12.27 -7.93
C ALA A 222 -4.58 12.56 -9.07
N GLU A 223 -4.28 13.83 -9.34
CA GLU A 223 -3.32 14.19 -10.38
C GLU A 223 -1.89 13.78 -10.05
N ALA A 224 -1.48 13.84 -8.78
CA ALA A 224 -0.19 13.32 -8.33
C ALA A 224 -0.07 11.80 -8.61
N ILE A 225 -1.12 11.03 -8.34
CA ILE A 225 -1.18 9.59 -8.64
C ILE A 225 -1.10 9.35 -10.16
N ARG A 226 -1.79 10.14 -10.98
CA ARG A 226 -1.67 10.05 -12.47
C ARG A 226 -0.26 10.37 -12.95
N ALA A 227 0.34 11.45 -12.43
CA ALA A 227 1.71 11.82 -12.75
C ALA A 227 2.68 10.69 -12.38
N ARG A 228 2.46 10.02 -11.26
CA ARG A 228 3.22 8.85 -10.83
C ARG A 228 3.04 7.66 -11.77
N CYS A 229 1.82 7.38 -12.22
CA CYS A 229 1.52 6.35 -13.22
C CYS A 229 2.27 6.60 -14.53
N ARG A 230 2.21 7.83 -15.07
CA ARG A 230 2.97 8.24 -16.26
C ARG A 230 4.47 8.05 -16.07
N ARG A 231 5.02 8.49 -14.93
CA ARG A 231 6.45 8.33 -14.61
C ARG A 231 6.88 6.86 -14.62
N VAL A 232 6.11 5.99 -13.97
CA VAL A 232 6.41 4.55 -13.93
C VAL A 232 6.42 3.95 -15.34
N ARG A 233 5.45 4.31 -16.21
CA ARG A 233 5.45 3.85 -17.61
C ARG A 233 6.74 4.26 -18.33
N THR A 234 7.08 5.55 -18.31
CA THR A 234 8.29 6.07 -18.95
C THR A 234 9.57 5.37 -18.46
N ASN A 235 9.69 5.14 -17.15
CA ASN A 235 10.87 4.49 -16.57
C ASN A 235 11.00 3.00 -16.97
N LEU A 236 9.88 2.34 -17.27
CA LEU A 236 9.86 0.93 -17.72
C LEU A 236 10.19 0.78 -19.21
N GLU A 237 10.04 1.85 -19.99
CA GLU A 237 10.33 1.93 -21.43
C GLU A 237 11.79 2.34 -21.67
N ALA A 238 12.32 3.29 -20.89
CA ALA A 238 13.65 3.87 -21.07
C ALA A 238 14.85 2.89 -20.98
N ASN A 239 14.64 1.63 -20.57
CA ASN A 239 15.68 0.61 -20.42
C ASN A 239 15.29 -0.73 -21.09
N ALA A 240 14.51 -0.68 -22.17
CA ALA A 240 14.24 -1.86 -23.00
C ALA A 240 15.37 -2.20 -24.00
N GLU A 241 16.38 -1.32 -24.12
CA GLU A 241 17.46 -1.40 -25.13
C GLU A 241 18.88 -1.64 -24.56
N THR A 242 18.99 -2.15 -23.33
CA THR A 242 20.28 -2.61 -22.75
C THR A 242 20.08 -3.92 -21.99
#